data_AF-A0A952FJG5-F1
#
_entry.id   AF-A0A952FJG5-F1
#
_cell.length_a   1.000
_cell.length_b   1.000
_cell.length_c   1.000
_cell.angle_alpha   90.00
_cell.angle_beta   90.00
_cell.angle_gamma   90.00
#
_symmetry.space_group_name_H-M   'P 1'
#
loop_
_entity.id
_entity.type
_entity.pdbx_description
1 polymer ?
#
loop_
_entity_poly.entity_id
_entity_poly.type
_entity_poly.pdbx_seq_one_letter_code
_entity_poly.pdbx_strand_id
1 'polypeptide(L)'
;MADGHHDWKTPNLPLIPGEPLWVFGYGSLMWNPGFPHLERQPAVLHGYHRRFCVLSHRYRGTPERPGLVLGLDRGGSCRGIAFKVAPEHVPEVVAYLWDREMVTGVYRPSLKQIRLPSGPVTACCFLADRRHRQYCGALDHDQTVAMIRAGIGSSGPNRDYLQNTVEHLRELGIRDGALFALAKMVAEAAEPVPTQPAVEIA
;
A
#
# COMPACT_ATOMS: atom_id res chain seq x y z
N MET A 1 -10.73 -9.38 28.32
CA MET A 1 -9.27 -9.57 28.14
C MET A 1 -8.78 -8.32 27.45
N ALA A 2 -7.92 -7.54 28.11
CA ALA A 2 -7.66 -6.13 27.80
C ALA A 2 -7.45 -5.85 26.31
N ASP A 3 -8.26 -4.94 25.77
CA ASP A 3 -8.07 -4.34 24.46
C ASP A 3 -6.75 -3.57 24.49
N GLY A 4 -5.68 -4.23 24.06
CA GLY A 4 -4.37 -3.63 23.85
C GLY A 4 -4.48 -2.63 22.70
N HIS A 5 -5.04 -1.46 22.98
CA HIS A 5 -5.02 -0.31 22.10
C HIS A 5 -3.57 0.05 21.85
N HIS A 6 -3.01 -0.49 20.76
CA HIS A 6 -1.78 0.01 20.19
C HIS A 6 -2.07 1.45 19.75
N ASP A 7 -1.51 2.42 20.48
CA ASP A 7 -1.56 3.82 20.08
C ASP A 7 -0.72 3.97 18.81
N TRP A 8 -1.38 3.82 17.68
CA TRP A 8 -0.77 3.92 16.37
C TRP A 8 -0.48 5.38 15.98
N LYS A 9 -0.96 6.36 16.74
CA LYS A 9 -0.79 7.79 16.41
C LYS A 9 0.61 8.28 16.72
N THR A 10 1.28 7.68 17.70
CA THR A 10 2.64 8.05 18.07
C THR A 10 3.66 7.19 17.32
N PRO A 11 4.67 7.81 16.69
CA PRO A 11 5.83 7.10 16.16
C PRO A 11 6.47 6.17 17.18
N ASN A 12 6.48 4.87 16.86
CA ASN A 12 7.12 3.85 17.68
C ASN A 12 7.87 2.86 16.78
N LEU A 13 9.11 3.22 16.45
CA LEU A 13 10.07 2.35 15.79
C LEU A 13 11.32 2.25 16.67
N PRO A 14 11.93 1.05 16.79
CA PRO A 14 13.18 0.88 17.54
C PRO A 14 14.36 1.40 16.73
N LEU A 15 14.42 2.72 16.55
CA LEU A 15 15.48 3.42 15.81
C LEU A 15 16.74 3.54 16.68
N ILE A 16 17.90 3.50 16.03
CA ILE A 16 19.18 3.75 16.69
C ILE A 16 19.50 5.24 16.54
N PRO A 17 19.67 5.99 17.64
CA PRO A 17 20.00 7.41 17.55
C PRO A 17 21.31 7.65 16.80
N GLY A 18 21.34 8.64 15.90
CA GLY A 18 22.53 9.00 15.13
C GLY A 18 22.81 8.10 13.91
N GLU A 19 22.02 7.05 13.68
CA GLU A 19 22.16 6.18 12.50
C GLU A 19 21.20 6.60 11.37
N PRO A 20 21.57 6.40 10.09
CA PRO A 20 20.67 6.64 8.97
C PRO A 20 19.51 5.65 8.97
N LEU A 21 18.35 6.09 8.49
CA LEU A 21 17.18 5.24 8.32
C LEU A 21 17.01 4.84 6.85
N TRP A 22 16.85 3.54 6.60
CA TRP A 22 16.31 3.09 5.31
C TRP A 22 14.79 3.02 5.35
N VAL A 23 14.12 3.50 4.30
CA VAL A 23 12.66 3.42 4.13
C VAL A 23 12.35 2.63 2.87
N PHE A 24 11.52 1.59 2.97
CA PHE A 24 11.11 0.77 1.83
C PHE A 24 9.76 1.22 1.27
N GLY A 25 9.77 1.74 0.04
CA GLY A 25 8.58 2.05 -0.73
C GLY A 25 8.13 0.88 -1.61
N TYR A 26 6.85 0.54 -1.54
CA TYR A 26 6.19 -0.46 -2.38
C TYR A 26 4.93 0.07 -3.09
N GLY A 27 4.68 1.37 -3.00
CA GLY A 27 3.54 2.04 -3.61
C GLY A 27 3.92 3.48 -3.92
N SER A 28 3.05 4.43 -3.56
CA SER A 28 3.23 5.85 -3.86
C SER A 28 4.58 6.43 -3.42
N LEU A 29 5.16 5.94 -2.32
CA LEU A 29 6.49 6.34 -1.86
C LEU A 29 7.61 6.15 -2.90
N MET A 30 7.47 5.20 -3.84
CA MET A 30 8.52 4.94 -4.82
C MET A 30 8.70 6.08 -5.83
N TRP A 31 7.62 6.78 -6.18
CA TRP A 31 7.62 7.88 -7.17
C TRP A 31 7.31 9.24 -6.55
N ASN A 32 6.71 9.28 -5.37
CA ASN A 32 6.45 10.49 -4.61
C ASN A 32 6.85 10.27 -3.13
N PRO A 33 8.16 10.26 -2.82
CA PRO A 33 8.64 10.02 -1.45
C PRO A 33 8.24 11.14 -0.50
N GLY A 34 8.37 12.40 -0.91
CA GLY A 34 7.96 13.57 -0.11
C GLY A 34 8.88 13.90 1.07
N PHE A 35 10.09 13.34 1.11
CA PHE A 35 11.09 13.59 2.16
C PHE A 35 12.53 13.60 1.61
N PRO A 36 13.48 14.28 2.30
CA PRO A 36 14.89 14.29 1.92
C PRO A 36 15.53 12.90 2.09
N HIS A 37 16.35 12.51 1.11
CA HIS A 37 17.09 11.25 1.13
C HIS A 37 18.43 11.40 0.42
N LEU A 38 19.45 10.71 0.92
CA LEU A 38 20.81 10.72 0.40
C LEU A 38 20.93 9.90 -0.88
N GLU A 39 20.21 8.78 -0.94
CA GLU A 39 20.20 7.89 -2.09
C GLU A 39 18.90 7.10 -2.16
N ARG A 40 18.59 6.61 -3.37
CA ARG A 40 17.51 5.66 -3.62
C ARG A 40 18.02 4.49 -4.45
N GLN A 41 17.63 3.27 -4.10
CA GLN A 41 18.07 2.05 -4.77
C GLN A 41 16.90 1.07 -4.99
N PRO A 42 16.89 0.28 -6.08
CA PRO A 42 16.00 -0.86 -6.18
C PRO A 42 16.18 -1.80 -4.99
N ALA A 43 15.09 -2.36 -4.48
CA ALA A 43 15.13 -3.21 -3.31
C ALA A 43 14.13 -4.37 -3.38
N VAL A 44 14.41 -5.44 -2.64
CA VAL A 44 13.50 -6.59 -2.52
C VAL A 44 13.15 -6.91 -1.07
N LEU A 45 11.87 -6.72 -0.78
CA LEU A 45 11.03 -7.30 0.27
C LEU A 45 10.92 -8.82 0.24
N HIS A 46 11.53 -9.61 1.14
CA HIS A 46 11.24 -11.07 1.21
C HIS A 46 10.21 -11.40 2.30
N GLY A 47 9.36 -12.39 2.04
CA GLY A 47 8.29 -12.83 2.94
C GLY A 47 7.05 -11.94 2.91
N TYR A 48 6.99 -10.96 2.02
CA TYR A 48 5.87 -10.05 1.82
C TYR A 48 5.65 -9.79 0.34
N HIS A 49 4.40 -9.59 -0.06
CA HIS A 49 4.02 -9.22 -1.42
C HIS A 49 3.05 -8.06 -1.38
N ARG A 50 3.07 -7.29 -2.47
CA ARG A 50 2.16 -6.18 -2.69
C ARG A 50 0.80 -6.73 -3.15
N ARG A 51 -0.29 -6.31 -2.49
CA ARG A 51 -1.66 -6.75 -2.83
C ARG A 51 -2.67 -5.63 -2.58
N PHE A 52 -3.74 -5.61 -3.37
CA PHE A 52 -4.98 -4.88 -3.06
C PHE A 52 -5.74 -5.56 -1.91
N CYS A 53 -5.25 -5.39 -0.68
CA CYS A 53 -5.78 -6.08 0.51
C CYS A 53 -6.29 -5.11 1.60
N VAL A 54 -6.39 -3.82 1.29
CA VAL A 54 -6.85 -2.79 2.23
C VAL A 54 -8.07 -2.09 1.66
N LEU A 55 -9.16 -2.07 2.42
CA LEU A 55 -10.39 -1.33 2.09
C LEU A 55 -10.15 0.17 2.18
N SER A 56 -10.50 0.91 1.13
CA SER A 56 -10.44 2.36 1.07
C SER A 56 -11.86 2.94 1.13
N HIS A 57 -12.20 3.51 2.28
CA HIS A 57 -13.52 4.12 2.53
C HIS A 57 -13.57 5.63 2.23
N ARG A 58 -12.47 6.22 1.76
CA ARG A 58 -12.39 7.68 1.52
C ARG A 58 -11.76 8.01 0.18
N TYR A 59 -10.55 7.51 -0.07
CA TYR A 59 -9.74 7.97 -1.19
C TYR A 59 -10.12 7.30 -2.51
N ARG A 60 -10.39 5.99 -2.47
CA ARG A 60 -10.71 5.18 -3.67
C ARG A 60 -12.08 4.52 -3.61
N GLY A 61 -12.89 4.89 -2.62
CA GLY A 61 -14.27 4.45 -2.43
C GLY A 61 -14.91 5.24 -1.29
N THR A 62 -16.09 4.79 -0.87
CA THR A 62 -16.84 5.34 0.27
C THR A 62 -17.03 4.27 1.35
N PRO A 63 -17.58 4.60 2.54
CA PRO A 63 -17.95 3.57 3.52
C PRO A 63 -18.93 2.54 2.97
N GLU A 64 -19.91 2.96 2.16
CA GLU A 64 -20.96 2.12 1.58
C GLU A 64 -20.46 1.32 0.37
N ARG A 65 -19.52 1.89 -0.39
CA ARG A 65 -18.92 1.27 -1.58
C ARG A 65 -17.40 1.40 -1.53
N PRO A 66 -16.72 0.58 -0.71
CA PRO A 66 -15.28 0.68 -0.53
C PRO A 66 -14.52 0.34 -1.80
N GLY A 67 -13.42 1.07 -2.02
CA GLY A 67 -12.38 0.66 -2.95
C GLY A 67 -11.36 -0.24 -2.27
N LEU A 68 -10.34 -0.62 -3.02
CA LEU A 68 -9.16 -1.35 -2.59
C LEU A 68 -7.90 -0.52 -2.84
N VAL A 69 -6.99 -0.52 -1.88
CA VAL A 69 -5.64 0.04 -1.98
C VAL A 69 -4.59 -1.00 -1.60
N LEU A 70 -3.34 -0.70 -1.95
CA LEU A 70 -2.23 -1.61 -1.73
C LEU A 70 -1.88 -1.78 -0.25
N GLY A 71 -1.43 -2.97 0.12
CA GLY A 71 -0.70 -3.26 1.34
C GLY A 71 0.41 -4.28 1.08
N LEU A 72 1.39 -4.32 1.99
CA LEU A 72 2.35 -5.43 2.09
C LEU A 72 1.76 -6.53 2.97
N ASP A 73 1.26 -7.59 2.35
CA ASP A 73 0.77 -8.79 3.05
C ASP A 73 1.81 -9.91 3.03
N ARG A 74 1.71 -10.85 3.96
CA ARG A 74 2.63 -11.97 4.11
C ARG A 74 2.66 -12.87 2.87
N GLY A 75 3.85 -13.35 2.53
CA GLY A 75 4.11 -14.33 1.47
C GLY A 75 4.89 -13.75 0.30
N GLY A 76 5.61 -14.61 -0.42
CA GLY A 76 6.33 -14.24 -1.65
C GLY A 76 7.44 -13.21 -1.44
N SER A 77 7.56 -12.28 -2.39
CA SER A 77 8.49 -11.16 -2.33
C SER A 77 7.91 -9.92 -3.01
N CYS A 78 8.36 -8.74 -2.60
CA CYS A 78 7.94 -7.46 -3.16
C CYS A 78 9.17 -6.70 -3.64
N ARG A 79 9.18 -6.32 -4.93
CA ARG A 79 10.14 -5.36 -5.46
C ARG A 79 9.66 -3.94 -5.15
N GLY A 80 10.58 -3.08 -4.79
CA GLY A 80 10.31 -1.70 -4.41
C GLY A 80 11.54 -0.82 -4.54
N ILE A 81 11.50 0.35 -3.91
CA ILE A 81 12.62 1.30 -3.83
C ILE A 81 12.95 1.53 -2.36
N ALA A 82 14.23 1.42 -2.01
CA ALA A 82 14.73 1.81 -0.70
C ALA A 82 15.32 3.22 -0.76
N PHE A 83 15.00 4.04 0.22
CA PHE A 83 15.52 5.40 0.37
C PHE A 83 16.37 5.48 1.63
N LYS A 84 17.58 6.02 1.54
CA LYS A 84 18.43 6.27 2.71
C LYS A 84 18.23 7.69 3.21
N VAL A 85 17.81 7.83 4.44
CA VAL A 85 17.59 9.12 5.12
C VAL A 85 18.81 9.40 6.00
N ALA A 86 19.33 10.62 5.90
CA ALA A 86 20.45 11.07 6.73
C ALA A 86 20.03 11.15 8.21
N PRO A 87 20.91 10.84 9.18
CA PRO A 87 20.58 10.85 10.61
C PRO A 87 19.86 12.11 11.09
N GLU A 88 20.28 13.28 10.62
CA GLU A 88 19.73 14.59 10.96
C GLU A 88 18.27 14.78 10.52
N HIS A 89 17.84 14.10 9.45
CA HIS A 89 16.48 14.17 8.93
C HIS A 89 15.58 13.02 9.45
N VAL A 90 16.13 12.03 10.16
CA VAL A 90 15.32 10.87 10.61
C VAL A 90 14.08 11.28 11.43
N PRO A 91 14.16 12.20 12.41
CA PRO A 91 12.99 12.56 13.22
C PRO A 91 11.83 13.15 12.39
N GLU A 92 12.12 14.08 11.50
CA GLU A 92 11.13 14.73 10.64
C GLU A 92 10.55 13.77 9.59
N VAL A 93 11.38 12.91 9.01
CA VAL A 93 10.91 11.93 8.02
C VAL A 93 10.02 10.87 8.67
N VAL A 94 10.34 10.44 9.88
CA VAL A 94 9.50 9.49 10.62
C VAL A 94 8.15 10.11 10.96
N ALA A 95 8.12 11.37 11.42
CA ALA A 95 6.88 12.09 11.68
C ALA A 95 6.02 12.22 10.40
N TYR A 96 6.63 12.65 9.29
CA TYR A 96 5.98 12.75 8.00
C TYR A 96 5.38 11.41 7.53
N LEU A 97 6.15 10.32 7.62
CA LEU A 97 5.68 8.99 7.23
C LEU A 97 4.53 8.52 8.13
N TRP A 98 4.55 8.88 9.41
CA TRP A 98 3.46 8.58 10.33
C TRP A 98 2.17 9.29 9.90
N ASP A 99 2.22 10.60 9.66
CA ASP A 99 1.06 11.38 9.22
C ASP A 99 0.51 10.89 7.88
N ARG A 100 1.40 10.45 6.98
CA ARG A 100 1.05 9.98 5.64
C ARG A 100 0.44 8.58 5.64
N GLU A 101 1.08 7.62 6.31
CA GLU A 101 0.74 6.20 6.20
C GLU A 101 -0.17 5.73 7.32
N MET A 102 -0.05 6.32 8.52
CA MET A 102 -0.74 5.83 9.71
C MET A 102 -2.13 6.44 9.89
N VAL A 103 -2.69 7.19 8.92
CA VAL A 103 -3.98 7.92 9.03
C VAL A 103 -5.12 7.14 9.69
N THR A 104 -5.22 5.83 9.41
CA THR A 104 -6.25 4.96 10.01
C THR A 104 -5.68 3.86 10.90
N GLY A 105 -4.36 3.78 11.05
CA GLY A 105 -3.68 2.67 11.76
C GLY A 105 -3.76 1.32 11.04
N VAL A 106 -4.13 1.28 9.75
CA VAL A 106 -4.25 0.03 8.97
C VAL A 106 -2.91 -0.64 8.67
N TYR A 107 -1.81 0.11 8.75
CA TYR A 107 -0.47 -0.43 8.62
C TYR A 107 0.20 -0.59 9.97
N ARG A 108 1.13 -1.54 10.03
CA ARG A 108 2.03 -1.76 11.14
C ARG A 108 3.47 -1.44 10.68
N PRO A 109 4.06 -0.33 11.15
CA PRO A 109 5.45 0.00 10.92
C PRO A 109 6.35 -1.09 11.48
N SER A 110 7.36 -1.51 10.73
CA SER A 110 8.27 -2.57 11.15
C SER A 110 9.62 -2.43 10.47
N LEU A 111 10.70 -2.63 11.23
CA LEU A 111 12.03 -2.78 10.67
C LEU A 111 12.19 -4.18 10.07
N LYS A 112 12.54 -4.26 8.80
CA LYS A 112 12.75 -5.51 8.06
C LYS A 112 14.06 -5.49 7.29
N GLN A 113 14.71 -6.65 7.21
CA GLN A 113 15.80 -6.82 6.26
C GLN A 113 15.25 -6.81 4.84
N ILE A 114 15.83 -5.96 4.00
CA ILE A 114 15.58 -5.87 2.57
C ILE A 114 16.89 -6.09 1.82
N ARG A 115 16.82 -6.60 0.59
CA ARG A 115 18.02 -6.77 -0.26
C ARG A 115 18.16 -5.60 -1.23
N LEU A 116 19.30 -4.92 -1.17
CA LEU A 116 19.76 -3.94 -2.17
C LEU A 116 20.80 -4.58 -3.09
N PRO A 117 21.14 -3.97 -4.24
CA PRO A 117 22.27 -4.38 -5.07
C PRO A 117 23.61 -4.37 -4.30
N SER A 118 23.77 -3.44 -3.35
CA SER A 118 24.97 -3.29 -2.51
C SER A 118 25.04 -4.25 -1.33
N GLY A 119 23.95 -4.96 -1.00
CA GLY A 119 23.86 -5.86 0.14
C GLY A 119 22.56 -5.71 0.94
N PRO A 120 22.36 -6.54 1.98
CA PRO A 120 21.19 -6.44 2.84
C PRO A 120 21.28 -5.23 3.77
N VAL A 121 20.16 -4.55 3.98
CA VAL A 121 20.01 -3.48 4.98
C VAL A 121 18.71 -3.65 5.77
N THR A 122 18.62 -3.03 6.95
CA THR A 122 17.39 -2.95 7.72
C THR A 122 16.63 -1.68 7.34
N ALA A 123 15.37 -1.81 6.93
CA ALA A 123 14.53 -0.69 6.51
C ALA A 123 13.17 -0.67 7.22
N CYS A 124 12.64 0.53 7.46
CA CYS A 124 11.26 0.76 7.85
C CYS A 124 10.32 0.38 6.70
N CYS A 125 9.36 -0.49 7.01
CA CYS A 125 8.32 -0.96 6.10
C CYS A 125 6.95 -0.78 6.77
N PHE A 126 5.97 -0.25 6.03
CA PHE A 126 4.57 -0.19 6.45
C PHE A 126 3.82 -1.44 5.98
N LEU A 127 3.67 -2.42 6.88
CA LEU A 127 3.07 -3.72 6.58
C LEU A 127 1.55 -3.66 6.78
N ALA A 128 0.75 -4.36 5.99
CA ALA A 128 -0.70 -4.45 6.28
C ALA A 128 -0.93 -5.12 7.64
N ASP A 129 -1.69 -4.48 8.53
CA ASP A 129 -2.12 -5.12 9.77
C ASP A 129 -3.32 -6.02 9.52
N ARG A 130 -3.07 -7.33 9.58
CA ARG A 130 -4.07 -8.38 9.34
C ARG A 130 -5.17 -8.46 10.40
N ARG A 131 -5.02 -7.75 11.53
CA ARG A 131 -6.02 -7.63 12.58
C ARG A 131 -6.92 -6.41 12.41
N HIS A 132 -6.54 -5.50 11.52
CA HIS A 132 -7.26 -4.25 11.32
C HIS A 132 -8.55 -4.47 10.53
N ARG A 133 -9.64 -3.78 10.89
CA ARG A 133 -10.96 -3.93 10.23
C ARG A 133 -10.96 -3.61 8.73
N GLN A 134 -10.01 -2.80 8.26
CA GLN A 134 -9.87 -2.46 6.84
C GLN A 134 -9.04 -3.50 6.07
N TYR A 135 -8.45 -4.50 6.73
CA TYR A 135 -7.76 -5.58 6.02
C TYR A 135 -8.80 -6.59 5.51
N CYS A 136 -8.85 -6.79 4.20
CA CYS A 136 -9.75 -7.76 3.55
C CYS A 136 -9.01 -9.02 3.06
N GLY A 137 -7.69 -9.09 3.25
CA GLY A 137 -6.89 -10.25 2.87
C GLY A 137 -6.86 -10.53 1.38
N ALA A 138 -6.88 -11.82 1.04
CA ALA A 138 -6.86 -12.30 -0.33
C ALA A 138 -8.29 -12.55 -0.81
N LEU A 139 -8.92 -11.51 -1.35
CA LEU A 139 -10.17 -11.65 -2.11
C LEU A 139 -9.92 -12.48 -3.37
N ASP A 140 -10.97 -13.13 -3.87
CA ASP A 140 -10.91 -13.74 -5.19
C ASP A 140 -10.81 -12.66 -6.29
N HIS A 141 -10.47 -13.10 -7.51
CA HIS A 141 -10.22 -12.18 -8.61
C HIS A 141 -11.47 -11.40 -9.02
N ASP A 142 -12.64 -12.04 -9.04
CA ASP A 142 -13.89 -11.42 -9.48
C ASP A 142 -14.36 -10.35 -8.49
N GLN A 143 -14.27 -10.65 -7.19
CA GLN A 143 -14.53 -9.69 -6.12
C GLN A 143 -13.56 -8.51 -6.19
N THR A 144 -12.27 -8.77 -6.36
CA THR A 144 -11.25 -7.72 -6.47
C THR A 144 -11.54 -6.80 -7.66
N VAL A 145 -11.85 -7.36 -8.83
CA VAL A 145 -12.18 -6.61 -10.05
C VAL A 145 -13.45 -5.79 -9.84
N ALA A 146 -14.53 -6.40 -9.32
CA ALA A 146 -15.79 -5.72 -9.07
C ALA A 146 -15.63 -4.52 -8.14
N MET A 147 -14.89 -4.69 -7.04
CA MET A 147 -14.62 -3.60 -6.09
C MET A 147 -13.81 -2.46 -6.72
N ILE A 148 -12.72 -2.77 -7.46
CA ILE A 148 -11.89 -1.75 -8.10
C ILE A 148 -12.67 -0.98 -9.17
N ARG A 149 -13.60 -1.62 -9.88
CA ARG A 149 -14.41 -0.95 -10.89
C ARG A 149 -15.48 -0.03 -10.32
N ALA A 150 -16.09 -0.46 -9.22
CA ALA A 150 -17.18 0.24 -8.55
C ALA A 150 -16.69 1.35 -7.59
N GLY A 151 -15.45 1.24 -7.10
CA GLY A 151 -14.86 2.18 -6.15
C GLY A 151 -14.56 3.55 -6.76
N ILE A 152 -15.16 4.59 -6.19
CA ILE A 152 -14.88 6.00 -6.50
C ILE A 152 -14.83 6.74 -5.16
N GLY A 153 -13.71 7.39 -4.88
CA GLY A 153 -13.53 8.17 -3.65
C GLY A 153 -13.07 9.60 -3.94
N SER A 154 -12.68 10.32 -2.89
CA SER A 154 -12.24 11.72 -2.98
C SER A 154 -10.99 11.93 -3.83
N SER A 155 -10.22 10.88 -4.12
CA SER A 155 -9.05 10.92 -5.00
C SER A 155 -9.35 10.34 -6.40
N GLY A 156 -10.63 10.17 -6.74
CA GLY A 156 -11.10 9.68 -8.02
C GLY A 156 -11.37 8.16 -8.06
N PRO A 157 -11.59 7.61 -9.26
CA PRO A 157 -11.84 6.19 -9.46
C PRO A 157 -10.71 5.30 -8.94
N ASN A 158 -11.06 4.12 -8.45
CA ASN A 158 -10.07 3.14 -8.01
C ASN A 158 -9.37 2.45 -9.18
N ARG A 159 -10.03 2.30 -10.33
CA ARG A 159 -9.42 1.80 -11.57
C ARG A 159 -8.22 2.65 -12.00
N ASP A 160 -8.32 3.98 -11.89
CA ASP A 160 -7.24 4.92 -12.22
C ASP A 160 -6.05 4.73 -11.28
N TYR A 161 -6.30 4.48 -9.99
CA TYR A 161 -5.24 4.16 -9.04
C TYR A 161 -4.47 2.89 -9.42
N LEU A 162 -5.17 1.83 -9.82
CA LEU A 162 -4.55 0.60 -10.28
C LEU A 162 -3.72 0.85 -11.55
N GLN A 163 -4.29 1.54 -12.53
CA GLN A 163 -3.63 1.83 -13.80
C GLN A 163 -2.36 2.67 -13.60
N ASN A 164 -2.45 3.78 -12.87
CA ASN A 164 -1.32 4.65 -12.56
C ASN A 164 -0.24 3.91 -11.78
N THR A 165 -0.63 3.02 -10.85
CA THR A 165 0.32 2.17 -10.12
C THR A 165 1.09 1.24 -11.06
N VAL A 166 0.39 0.62 -12.01
CA VAL A 166 1.00 -0.27 -13.01
C VAL A 166 1.93 0.50 -13.96
N GLU A 167 1.57 1.71 -14.34
CA GLU A 167 2.41 2.59 -15.17
C GLU A 167 3.70 2.96 -14.45
N HIS A 168 3.62 3.44 -13.21
CA HIS A 168 4.82 3.74 -12.42
C HIS A 168 5.70 2.51 -12.17
N LEU A 169 5.09 1.33 -11.98
CA LEU A 169 5.84 0.08 -11.90
C LEU A 169 6.65 -0.20 -13.17
N ARG A 170 6.05 0.02 -14.35
CA ARG A 170 6.74 -0.13 -15.64
C ARG A 170 7.86 0.89 -15.81
N GLU A 171 7.63 2.15 -15.47
CA GLU A 171 8.64 3.22 -15.51
C GLU A 171 9.86 2.91 -14.63
N LEU A 172 9.62 2.30 -13.46
CA LEU A 172 10.67 1.86 -12.54
C LEU A 172 11.32 0.53 -12.96
N GLY A 173 10.90 -0.09 -14.07
CA GLY A 173 11.39 -1.40 -14.52
C GLY A 173 10.98 -2.56 -13.61
N ILE A 174 10.01 -2.37 -12.71
CA ILE A 174 9.53 -3.37 -11.78
C ILE A 174 8.43 -4.20 -12.46
N ARG A 175 8.73 -5.48 -12.69
CA ARG A 175 7.74 -6.46 -13.17
C ARG A 175 6.94 -7.03 -12.00
N ASP A 176 5.64 -6.77 -11.99
CA ASP A 176 4.68 -7.34 -11.03
C ASP A 176 3.56 -8.06 -11.80
N GLY A 177 3.72 -9.37 -12.00
CA GLY A 177 2.82 -10.16 -12.84
C GLY A 177 1.39 -10.18 -12.32
N ALA A 178 1.20 -10.21 -11.00
CA ALA A 178 -0.13 -10.25 -10.39
C ALA A 178 -0.87 -8.93 -10.60
N LEU A 179 -0.22 -7.79 -10.34
CA LEU A 179 -0.83 -6.48 -10.56
C LEU A 179 -1.09 -6.21 -12.06
N PHE A 180 -0.20 -6.65 -12.94
CA PHE A 180 -0.39 -6.47 -14.39
C PHE A 180 -1.56 -7.31 -14.91
N ALA A 181 -1.71 -8.54 -14.43
CA ALA A 181 -2.87 -9.37 -14.74
C ALA A 181 -4.16 -8.74 -14.18
N LEU A 182 -4.14 -8.22 -12.96
CA LEU A 182 -5.30 -7.55 -12.36
C LEU A 182 -5.73 -6.32 -13.16
N ALA A 183 -4.79 -5.47 -13.58
CA ALA A 183 -5.10 -4.31 -14.42
C ALA A 183 -5.73 -4.71 -15.75
N LYS A 184 -5.24 -5.79 -16.37
CA LYS A 184 -5.86 -6.35 -17.58
C LYS A 184 -7.30 -6.81 -17.33
N MET A 185 -7.53 -7.58 -16.26
CA MET A 185 -8.88 -8.07 -15.92
C MET A 185 -9.86 -6.91 -15.64
N VAL A 186 -9.41 -5.86 -14.94
CA VAL A 186 -10.24 -4.67 -14.67
C VAL A 186 -10.59 -3.93 -15.96
N ALA A 187 -9.67 -3.84 -16.92
CA ALA A 187 -9.90 -3.18 -18.20
C ALA A 187 -10.82 -3.98 -19.15
N GLU A 188 -10.75 -5.32 -19.10
CA GLU A 188 -11.49 -6.21 -20.02
C GLU A 188 -12.87 -6.62 -19.51
N ALA A 189 -13.14 -6.48 -18.21
CA ALA A 189 -14.43 -6.89 -17.66
C ALA A 189 -15.58 -6.05 -18.27
N ALA A 190 -16.72 -6.66 -18.57
CA ALA A 190 -17.91 -5.98 -19.08
C ALA A 190 -18.49 -4.98 -18.05
N GLU A 191 -19.01 -3.83 -18.48
CA GLU A 191 -19.74 -2.93 -17.57
C GLU A 191 -20.85 -3.69 -16.84
N PRO A 192 -21.04 -3.45 -15.53
CA PRO A 192 -22.11 -4.12 -14.80
C PRO A 192 -23.44 -3.82 -15.50
N VAL A 193 -24.21 -4.86 -15.80
CA VAL A 193 -25.57 -4.70 -16.30
C VAL A 193 -26.34 -3.94 -15.22
N PRO A 194 -26.92 -2.76 -15.52
CA PRO A 194 -27.70 -2.03 -14.54
C PRO A 194 -28.84 -2.92 -14.05
N THR A 195 -28.84 -3.23 -12.76
CA THR A 195 -30.00 -3.85 -12.11
C THR A 195 -31.17 -2.89 -12.25
N GLN A 196 -32.17 -3.26 -13.05
CA GLN A 196 -33.42 -2.53 -13.12
C GLN A 196 -33.98 -2.42 -11.70
N PRO A 197 -34.49 -1.24 -11.29
CA PRO A 197 -35.19 -1.15 -10.02
C PRO A 197 -36.33 -2.17 -10.03
N ALA A 198 -36.52 -2.85 -8.90
CA ALA A 198 -37.67 -3.70 -8.71
C ALA A 198 -38.91 -2.89 -9.07
N VAL A 199 -39.64 -3.32 -10.10
CA VAL A 199 -40.96 -2.80 -10.40
C VAL A 199 -41.80 -3.09 -9.16
N GLU A 200 -42.09 -2.07 -8.35
CA GLU A 200 -43.13 -2.16 -7.35
C GLU A 200 -44.44 -2.41 -8.10
N ILE A 201 -44.88 -3.67 -8.05
CA ILE A 201 -46.17 -4.07 -8.57
C ILE A 201 -47.19 -3.76 -7.46
N ALA A 202 -47.87 -2.61 -7.64
CA ALA A 202 -49.12 -2.14 -7.04
C ALA A 202 -49.26 -2.06 -5.51
#